data_AF-A0A7X8LS83-F1
#
_entry.id   AF-A0A7X8LS83-F1
#
_cell.length_a   1.000
_cell.length_b   1.000
_cell.length_c   1.000
_cell.angle_alpha   90.00
_cell.angle_beta   90.00
_cell.angle_gamma   90.00
#
_symmetry.space_group_name_H-M   'P 1'
#
loop_
_entity.id
_entity.type
_entity.pdbx_description
1 polymer ?
#
loop_
_entity_poly.entity_id
_entity_poly.type
_entity_poly.pdbx_seq_one_letter_code
_entity_poly.pdbx_strand_id
1 'polypeptide(L)'
;VLAAARFFSSQLCRAANAGRLPRFVCFAIALSPLVTDGIGNWLLSEGVSYALLLASAGLMLRMQESLRMQDLLALVTAMTLNMLNRPQMLFIYPVYAAAVILILRGHYAASGRKFRPAKALLWAILPFAAAGLLGRSWNLARYGSFTASDFPGRVQLASSLLYVSDTPDLALFRDKPYYPAMERIYQQKDELKLSAKYRHDVDMNYAAYLDGAIKPRGIYSNFSSRSDVLYFHVLTRELYCFASGQNISREEWKESGKIDYSDTAAWLAARSMADDISRTLAPACWTEYLKLLGSRIKKSVSFGRVLLFVMFAALPLAWPGRAQNFISASAFAALFNLLLTASCTSVLRRFTFYTDTMLLISALLLLWLLYRTRSAPTDFRSFPDI
;
A
#
# COMPACT_ATOMS: atom_id res chain seq x y z
N VAL A 1 18.24 -6.55 -5.38
CA VAL A 1 17.43 -7.52 -4.60
C VAL A 1 18.25 -8.63 -3.95
N LEU A 2 19.07 -9.37 -4.70
CA LEU A 2 19.87 -10.51 -4.17
C LEU A 2 20.63 -10.20 -2.87
N ALA A 3 21.33 -9.06 -2.82
CA ALA A 3 22.06 -8.63 -1.62
C ALA A 3 21.13 -8.43 -0.41
N ALA A 4 19.96 -7.80 -0.62
CA ALA A 4 18.97 -7.58 0.44
C ALA A 4 18.33 -8.89 0.91
N ALA A 5 18.02 -9.81 0.00
CA ALA A 5 17.52 -11.15 0.35
C ALA A 5 18.54 -11.94 1.16
N ARG A 6 19.83 -11.91 0.75
CA ARG A 6 20.93 -12.55 1.49
C ARG A 6 21.10 -11.93 2.87
N PHE A 7 21.03 -10.60 2.96
CA PHE A 7 21.13 -9.89 4.23
C PHE A 7 19.98 -10.28 5.16
N PHE A 8 18.74 -10.19 4.68
CA PHE A 8 17.53 -10.57 5.43
C PHE A 8 17.60 -12.01 5.93
N SER A 9 17.84 -12.98 5.04
CA SER A 9 17.91 -14.40 5.41
C SER A 9 19.05 -14.70 6.39
N SER A 10 20.18 -13.98 6.27
CA SER A 10 21.27 -14.09 7.23
C SER A 10 20.89 -13.55 8.60
N GLN A 11 20.20 -12.40 8.69
CA GLN A 11 19.75 -11.86 9.98
C GLN A 11 18.67 -12.74 10.60
N LEU A 12 17.71 -13.21 9.81
CA LEU A 12 16.67 -14.13 10.26
C LEU A 12 17.27 -15.42 10.82
N CYS A 13 18.20 -16.04 10.10
CA CYS A 13 18.84 -17.27 10.57
C CYS A 13 19.79 -17.06 11.75
N ARG A 14 20.41 -15.88 11.90
CA ARG A 14 21.20 -15.54 13.09
C ARG A 14 20.31 -15.38 14.31
N ALA A 15 19.25 -14.56 14.20
CA ALA A 15 18.25 -14.41 15.25
C ALA A 15 17.63 -15.77 15.63
N ALA A 16 17.59 -16.69 14.65
CA ALA A 16 17.08 -18.04 14.83
C ALA A 16 18.07 -19.11 15.31
N ASN A 17 19.38 -18.81 15.39
CA ASN A 17 20.44 -19.81 15.56
C ASN A 17 20.34 -20.99 14.56
N ALA A 18 19.89 -20.70 13.33
CA ALA A 18 19.65 -21.70 12.31
C ALA A 18 20.90 -21.98 11.45
N GLY A 19 21.05 -23.25 11.06
CA GLY A 19 22.15 -23.73 10.22
C GLY A 19 22.12 -23.21 8.77
N ARG A 20 23.02 -23.74 7.93
CA ARG A 20 23.17 -23.30 6.54
C ARG A 20 21.97 -23.63 5.66
N LEU A 21 21.35 -24.80 5.84
CA LEU A 21 20.22 -25.25 5.02
C LEU A 21 18.97 -24.37 5.21
N PRO A 22 18.48 -24.09 6.44
CA PRO A 22 17.39 -23.14 6.63
C PRO A 22 17.66 -21.74 6.05
N ARG A 23 18.92 -21.28 6.09
CA ARG A 23 19.30 -20.00 5.49
C ARG A 23 19.16 -20.00 3.97
N PHE A 24 19.58 -21.09 3.33
CA PHE A 24 19.38 -21.26 1.88
C PHE A 24 17.89 -21.29 1.53
N VAL A 25 17.08 -22.02 2.29
CA VAL A 25 15.62 -22.07 2.10
C VAL A 25 14.99 -20.69 2.27
N CYS A 26 15.31 -19.97 3.36
CA CYS A 26 14.80 -18.61 3.58
C CYS A 26 15.24 -17.65 2.47
N PHE A 27 16.46 -17.79 1.95
CA PHE A 27 16.94 -17.02 0.83
C PHE A 27 16.15 -17.32 -0.45
N ALA A 28 15.94 -18.59 -0.78
CA ALA A 28 15.15 -19.01 -1.94
C ALA A 28 13.70 -18.50 -1.85
N ILE A 29 13.10 -18.59 -0.66
CA ILE A 29 11.76 -18.06 -0.38
C ILE A 29 11.72 -16.54 -0.54
N ALA A 30 12.73 -15.80 -0.05
CA ALA A 30 12.83 -14.35 -0.24
C ALA A 30 13.12 -13.94 -1.69
N LEU A 31 13.45 -14.88 -2.59
CA LEU A 31 13.59 -14.63 -4.02
C LEU A 31 12.40 -15.12 -4.83
N SER A 32 11.52 -15.96 -4.26
CA SER A 32 10.39 -16.54 -4.98
C SER A 32 9.54 -15.50 -5.70
N PRO A 33 9.31 -14.28 -5.14
CA PRO A 33 8.45 -13.33 -5.84
C PRO A 33 9.08 -12.71 -7.08
N LEU A 34 10.42 -12.77 -7.20
CA LEU A 34 11.09 -12.37 -8.44
C LEU A 34 10.74 -13.30 -9.60
N VAL A 35 10.46 -14.56 -9.28
CA VAL A 35 10.13 -15.61 -10.24
C VAL A 35 8.62 -15.68 -10.48
N THR A 36 7.81 -15.67 -9.41
CA THR A 36 6.35 -15.89 -9.51
C THR A 36 5.58 -14.67 -10.00
N ASP A 37 5.99 -13.46 -9.61
CA ASP A 37 5.23 -12.23 -9.87
C ASP A 37 5.81 -11.39 -11.01
N GLY A 38 6.81 -11.90 -11.73
CA GLY A 38 7.39 -11.21 -12.88
C GLY A 38 8.05 -9.88 -12.53
N ILE A 39 8.48 -9.70 -11.26
CA ILE A 39 9.23 -8.52 -10.79
C ILE A 39 10.63 -8.45 -11.45
N GLY A 40 10.98 -9.45 -12.28
CA GLY A 40 12.21 -9.58 -13.06
C GLY A 40 12.51 -8.47 -14.08
N ASN A 41 11.79 -7.34 -14.06
CA ASN A 41 12.31 -6.11 -14.64
C ASN A 41 13.07 -5.35 -13.53
N TRP A 42 14.31 -5.76 -13.29
CA TRP A 42 15.16 -5.46 -12.13
C TRP A 42 15.46 -3.97 -11.90
N LEU A 43 15.13 -3.12 -12.87
CA LEU A 43 15.29 -1.65 -12.86
C LEU A 43 13.98 -0.90 -12.56
N LEU A 44 12.83 -1.59 -12.49
CA LEU A 44 11.58 -0.93 -12.12
C LEU A 44 11.50 -0.67 -10.61
N SER A 45 10.69 0.32 -10.25
CA SER A 45 10.52 0.73 -8.85
C SER A 45 10.03 -0.42 -7.95
N GLU A 46 9.33 -1.43 -8.48
CA GLU A 46 8.95 -2.65 -7.75
C GLU A 46 10.15 -3.35 -7.09
N GLY A 47 11.18 -3.63 -7.87
CA GLY A 47 12.34 -4.42 -7.44
C GLY A 47 13.19 -3.67 -6.42
N VAL A 48 13.36 -2.36 -6.61
CA VAL A 48 14.04 -1.47 -5.66
C VAL A 48 13.27 -1.43 -4.33
N SER A 49 11.96 -1.20 -4.37
CA SER A 49 11.12 -1.19 -3.17
C SER A 49 11.12 -2.52 -2.43
N TYR A 50 11.11 -3.64 -3.16
CA TYR A 50 11.21 -4.96 -2.55
C TYR A 50 12.58 -5.20 -1.89
N ALA A 51 13.67 -4.77 -2.52
CA ALA A 51 14.99 -4.84 -1.91
C ALA A 51 15.06 -4.00 -0.62
N LEU A 52 14.53 -2.78 -0.64
CA LEU A 52 14.47 -1.90 0.53
C LEU A 52 13.62 -2.51 1.64
N LEU A 53 12.50 -3.15 1.28
CA LEU A 53 11.63 -3.87 2.20
C LEU A 53 12.38 -4.99 2.95
N LEU A 54 13.07 -5.86 2.22
CA LEU A 54 13.88 -6.94 2.79
C LEU A 54 15.04 -6.40 3.64
N ALA A 55 15.70 -5.34 3.18
CA ALA A 55 16.76 -4.68 3.93
C ALA A 55 16.25 -4.11 5.26
N SER A 56 15.11 -3.41 5.25
CA SER A 56 14.45 -2.89 6.45
C SER A 56 14.09 -4.00 7.43
N ALA A 57 13.50 -5.11 6.95
CA ALA A 57 13.18 -6.26 7.80
C ALA A 57 14.46 -6.88 8.43
N GLY A 58 15.53 -7.02 7.65
CA GLY A 58 16.82 -7.49 8.15
C GLY A 58 17.43 -6.57 9.21
N LEU A 59 17.35 -5.24 9.01
CA LEU A 59 17.82 -4.24 9.97
C LEU A 59 17.02 -4.31 11.28
N MET A 60 15.69 -4.44 11.20
CA MET A 60 14.85 -4.64 12.38
C MET A 60 15.26 -5.88 13.17
N LEU A 61 15.51 -7.01 12.50
CA LEU A 61 15.98 -8.24 13.14
C LEU A 61 17.34 -8.05 13.81
N ARG A 62 18.31 -7.45 13.11
CA ARG A 62 19.65 -7.16 13.67
C ARG A 62 19.56 -6.25 14.91
N MET A 63 18.69 -5.26 14.87
CA MET A 63 18.49 -4.32 15.98
C MET A 63 17.83 -4.96 17.20
N GLN A 64 17.16 -6.11 17.08
CA GLN A 64 16.67 -6.86 18.23
C GLN A 64 17.82 -7.42 19.09
N GLU A 65 18.96 -7.75 18.47
CA GLU A 65 20.15 -8.27 19.15
C GLU A 65 21.01 -7.12 19.71
N SER A 66 21.28 -6.09 18.90
CA SER A 66 22.09 -4.95 19.32
C SER A 66 21.59 -3.64 18.71
N LEU A 67 21.32 -2.64 19.56
CA LEU A 67 20.89 -1.32 19.11
C LEU A 67 22.10 -0.47 18.73
N ARG A 68 22.44 -0.45 17.44
CA ARG A 68 23.46 0.44 16.89
C ARG A 68 22.80 1.63 16.22
N MET A 69 23.32 2.83 16.44
CA MET A 69 22.78 4.05 15.82
C MET A 69 22.84 3.99 14.29
N GLN A 70 23.90 3.38 13.74
CA GLN A 70 24.05 3.16 12.29
C GLN A 70 22.91 2.32 11.72
N ASP A 71 22.42 1.31 12.45
CA ASP A 71 21.34 0.44 11.99
C ASP A 71 20.01 1.18 11.97
N LEU A 72 19.78 2.01 12.98
CA LEU A 72 18.59 2.86 13.07
C LEU A 72 18.58 3.92 11.97
N LEU A 73 19.70 4.57 11.70
CA LEU A 73 19.85 5.51 10.58
C LEU A 73 19.68 4.83 9.22
N ALA A 74 20.28 3.65 9.03
CA ALA A 74 20.12 2.85 7.82
C ALA A 74 18.66 2.44 7.61
N LEU A 75 17.96 2.08 8.69
CA LEU A 75 16.55 1.70 8.64
C LEU A 75 15.67 2.91 8.28
N VAL A 76 15.91 4.07 8.91
CA VAL A 76 15.22 5.31 8.55
C VAL A 76 15.44 5.65 7.08
N THR A 77 16.68 5.56 6.61
CA THR A 77 17.03 5.83 5.21
C THR A 77 16.33 4.86 4.27
N ALA A 78 16.37 3.56 4.56
CA ALA A 78 15.73 2.54 3.74
C ALA A 78 14.22 2.76 3.66
N MET A 79 13.55 3.09 4.77
CA MET A 79 12.12 3.39 4.80
C MET A 79 11.78 4.67 4.03
N THR A 80 12.55 5.75 4.21
CA THR A 80 12.39 7.00 3.46
C THR A 80 12.49 6.76 1.96
N LEU A 81 13.55 6.07 1.52
CA LEU A 81 13.75 5.73 0.11
C LEU A 81 12.62 4.85 -0.42
N ASN A 82 12.13 3.92 0.40
CA ASN A 82 11.05 3.02 -0.02
C ASN A 82 9.74 3.79 -0.26
N MET A 83 9.42 4.75 0.63
CA MET A 83 8.25 5.63 0.51
C MET A 83 8.37 6.61 -0.67
N LEU A 84 9.57 7.14 -0.94
CA LEU A 84 9.82 8.01 -2.09
C LEU A 84 9.72 7.25 -3.42
N ASN A 85 10.28 6.03 -3.45
CA ASN A 85 10.24 5.18 -4.63
C ASN A 85 8.82 4.66 -4.91
N ARG A 86 8.07 4.34 -3.86
CA ARG A 86 6.68 3.88 -3.93
C ARG A 86 5.85 4.43 -2.78
N PRO A 87 5.00 5.45 -3.00
CA PRO A 87 4.08 5.97 -1.99
C PRO A 87 3.17 4.90 -1.38
N GLN A 88 2.92 3.83 -2.14
CA GLN A 88 2.16 2.66 -1.69
C GLN A 88 2.76 2.03 -0.42
N MET A 89 4.08 2.13 -0.20
CA MET A 89 4.77 1.59 0.98
C MET A 89 4.36 2.24 2.30
N LEU A 90 3.49 3.25 2.27
CA LEU A 90 2.89 3.79 3.48
C LEU A 90 2.19 2.71 4.33
N PHE A 91 1.67 1.63 3.74
CA PHE A 91 1.05 0.54 4.52
C PHE A 91 2.01 -0.18 5.47
N ILE A 92 3.32 -0.20 5.20
CA ILE A 92 4.28 -0.87 6.10
C ILE A 92 4.71 0.04 7.26
N TYR A 93 4.41 1.33 7.17
CA TYR A 93 4.79 2.31 8.17
C TYR A 93 4.30 1.95 9.59
N PRO A 94 3.05 1.49 9.82
CA PRO A 94 2.62 1.00 11.14
C PRO A 94 3.49 -0.13 11.69
N VAL A 95 3.93 -1.08 10.85
CA VAL A 95 4.86 -2.14 11.25
C VAL A 95 6.21 -1.59 11.64
N TYR A 96 6.74 -0.67 10.83
CA TYR A 96 8.00 -0.03 11.11
C TYR A 96 7.95 0.74 12.44
N ALA A 97 6.92 1.56 12.64
CA ALA A 97 6.73 2.34 13.86
C ALA A 97 6.63 1.43 15.09
N ALA A 98 5.81 0.38 15.02
CA ALA A 98 5.67 -0.61 16.09
C ALA A 98 7.02 -1.32 16.37
N ALA A 99 7.72 -1.77 15.32
CA ALA A 99 9.01 -2.44 15.46
C ALA A 99 10.05 -1.54 16.14
N VAL A 100 10.18 -0.28 15.70
CA VAL A 100 11.11 0.68 16.32
C VAL A 100 10.77 0.93 17.79
N ILE A 101 9.49 1.15 18.11
CA ILE A 101 9.05 1.36 19.50
C ILE A 101 9.38 0.14 20.36
N LEU A 102 9.07 -1.06 19.89
CA LEU A 102 9.30 -2.31 20.61
C LEU A 102 10.79 -2.61 20.79
N ILE A 103 11.60 -2.43 19.76
CA ILE A 103 13.05 -2.61 19.81
C ILE A 103 13.66 -1.65 20.82
N LEU A 104 13.35 -0.35 20.73
CA LEU A 104 13.86 0.64 21.66
C LEU A 104 13.42 0.33 23.09
N ARG A 105 12.14 0.02 23.31
CA ARG A 105 11.63 -0.37 24.64
C ARG A 105 12.40 -1.56 25.22
N GLY A 106 12.64 -2.60 24.43
CA GLY A 106 13.39 -3.78 24.84
C GLY A 106 14.82 -3.46 25.27
N HIS A 107 15.52 -2.58 24.53
CA HIS A 107 16.89 -2.15 24.86
C HIS A 107 16.95 -1.24 26.09
N TYR A 108 15.99 -0.32 26.24
CA TYR A 108 15.89 0.51 27.44
C TYR A 108 15.66 -0.35 28.69
N ALA A 109 14.74 -1.31 28.62
CA ALA A 109 14.50 -2.26 29.70
C ALA A 109 15.74 -3.08 30.06
N ALA A 110 16.45 -3.64 29.06
CA ALA A 110 17.65 -4.44 29.28
C ALA A 110 18.84 -3.65 29.86
N SER A 111 18.91 -2.34 29.60
CA SER A 111 19.96 -1.46 30.12
C SER A 111 19.61 -0.78 31.45
N GLY A 112 18.45 -1.09 32.05
CA GLY A 112 17.96 -0.43 33.26
C GLY A 112 17.62 1.06 33.07
N ARG A 113 17.61 1.54 31.81
CA ARG A 113 17.33 2.95 31.50
C ARG A 113 15.83 3.17 31.34
N LYS A 114 15.33 4.30 31.85
CA LYS A 114 13.93 4.69 31.66
C LYS A 114 13.60 4.86 30.17
N PHE A 115 12.61 4.11 29.68
CA PHE A 115 12.11 4.23 28.31
C PHE A 115 11.60 5.65 28.05
N ARG A 116 12.00 6.23 26.91
CA ARG A 116 11.60 7.58 26.49
C ARG A 116 10.69 7.49 25.26
N PRO A 117 9.35 7.45 25.43
CA PRO A 117 8.41 7.25 24.33
C PRO A 117 8.53 8.35 23.26
N ALA A 118 8.77 9.60 23.66
CA ALA A 118 8.98 10.70 22.73
C ALA A 118 10.16 10.47 21.76
N LYS A 119 11.28 9.90 22.25
CA LYS A 119 12.43 9.57 21.41
C LYS A 119 12.11 8.43 20.44
N ALA A 120 11.37 7.42 20.90
CA ALA A 120 10.93 6.33 20.04
C ALA A 120 9.95 6.80 18.96
N LEU A 121 9.03 7.69 19.33
CA LEU A 121 8.08 8.31 18.41
C LEU A 121 8.79 9.18 17.37
N LEU A 122 9.82 9.95 17.78
CA LEU A 122 10.65 10.72 16.85
C LEU A 122 11.27 9.82 15.78
N TRP A 123 11.89 8.71 16.17
CA TRP A 123 12.46 7.74 15.23
C TRP A 123 11.40 7.06 14.35
N ALA A 124 10.22 6.79 14.90
CA ALA A 124 9.10 6.27 14.12
C ALA A 124 8.59 7.28 13.08
N ILE A 125 8.52 8.57 13.40
CA ILE A 125 8.01 9.62 12.49
C ILE A 125 9.04 10.05 11.45
N LEU A 126 10.34 9.92 11.77
CA LEU A 126 11.41 10.48 10.95
C LEU A 126 11.37 10.06 9.47
N PRO A 127 11.13 8.79 9.08
CA PRO A 127 11.08 8.43 7.67
C PRO A 127 9.91 9.06 6.93
N PHE A 128 8.76 9.19 7.59
CA PHE A 128 7.58 9.80 7.01
C PHE A 128 7.81 11.30 6.78
N ALA A 129 8.34 11.99 7.79
CA ALA A 129 8.70 13.41 7.68
C ALA A 129 9.76 13.63 6.59
N ALA A 130 10.82 12.80 6.56
CA ALA A 130 11.88 12.89 5.57
C ALA A 130 11.37 12.62 4.15
N ALA A 131 10.56 11.59 3.93
CA ALA A 131 9.96 11.30 2.62
C ALA A 131 9.03 12.42 2.17
N GLY A 132 8.22 12.97 3.09
CA GLY A 132 7.35 14.11 2.82
C GLY A 132 8.13 15.36 2.41
N LEU A 133 9.19 15.71 3.14
CA LEU A 133 10.04 16.86 2.83
C LEU A 133 10.78 16.67 1.51
N LEU A 134 11.47 15.53 1.32
CA LEU A 134 12.22 15.25 0.09
C LEU A 134 11.31 15.21 -1.14
N GLY A 135 10.12 14.61 -1.03
CA GLY A 135 9.15 14.58 -2.12
C GLY A 135 8.64 15.97 -2.49
N ARG A 136 8.37 16.83 -1.50
CA ARG A 136 7.97 18.23 -1.76
C ARG A 136 9.12 19.07 -2.30
N SER A 137 10.35 18.86 -1.83
CA SER A 137 11.55 19.54 -2.34
C SER A 137 11.83 19.14 -3.79
N TRP A 138 11.68 17.87 -4.13
CA TRP A 138 11.76 17.39 -5.51
C TRP A 138 10.72 18.08 -6.39
N ASN A 139 9.48 18.17 -5.91
CA ASN A 139 8.41 18.86 -6.65
C ASN A 139 8.67 20.37 -6.75
N LEU A 140 9.25 21.00 -5.73
CA LEU A 140 9.66 22.40 -5.83
C LEU A 140 10.73 22.60 -6.90
N ALA A 141 11.76 21.74 -6.92
CA ALA A 141 12.84 21.82 -7.90
C ALA A 141 12.37 21.52 -9.33
N ARG A 142 11.49 20.53 -9.51
CA ARG A 142 11.04 20.08 -10.84
C ARG A 142 9.86 20.89 -11.37
N TYR A 143 8.97 21.32 -10.50
CA TYR A 143 7.66 21.86 -10.86
C TYR A 143 7.38 23.26 -10.30
N GLY A 144 8.34 23.86 -9.58
CA GLY A 144 8.18 25.18 -8.97
C GLY A 144 7.20 25.22 -7.78
N SER A 145 6.73 24.07 -7.29
CA SER A 145 5.70 24.00 -6.23
C SER A 145 6.04 23.00 -5.13
N PHE A 146 6.07 23.45 -3.88
CA PHE A 146 6.34 22.63 -2.69
C PHE A 146 5.09 21.85 -2.24
N THR A 147 4.59 20.95 -3.09
CA THR A 147 3.38 20.16 -2.80
C THR A 147 3.66 18.65 -2.79
N ALA A 148 2.87 17.90 -2.04
CA ALA A 148 2.98 16.43 -2.03
C ALA A 148 2.43 15.84 -3.35
N SER A 149 3.08 14.80 -3.88
CA SER A 149 2.60 14.03 -5.04
C SER A 149 1.48 13.06 -4.64
N ASP A 150 0.34 13.58 -4.17
CA ASP A 150 -0.84 12.78 -3.78
C ASP A 150 -1.90 12.70 -4.90
N PHE A 151 -1.57 13.15 -6.11
CA PHE A 151 -2.48 13.19 -7.27
C PHE A 151 -3.24 11.86 -7.45
N PRO A 152 -2.58 10.68 -7.49
CA PRO A 152 -3.29 9.42 -7.67
C PRO A 152 -4.30 9.15 -6.56
N GLY A 153 -3.98 9.49 -5.30
CA GLY A 153 -4.86 9.23 -4.16
C GLY A 153 -6.12 10.09 -4.19
N ARG A 154 -6.00 11.39 -4.51
CA ARG A 154 -7.15 12.31 -4.59
C ARG A 154 -8.06 11.99 -5.75
N VAL A 155 -7.48 11.73 -6.92
CA VAL A 155 -8.25 11.33 -8.11
C VAL A 155 -8.88 9.95 -7.89
N GLN A 156 -8.22 9.02 -7.21
CA GLN A 156 -8.80 7.71 -6.89
C GLN A 156 -10.01 7.83 -5.95
N LEU A 157 -9.94 8.66 -4.91
CA LEU A 157 -11.10 8.91 -4.05
C LEU A 157 -12.25 9.57 -4.82
N ALA A 158 -11.96 10.62 -5.57
CA ALA A 158 -12.95 11.32 -6.40
C ALA A 158 -13.63 10.36 -7.39
N SER A 159 -12.84 9.55 -8.09
CA SER A 159 -13.35 8.57 -9.06
C SER A 159 -14.20 7.48 -8.39
N SER A 160 -13.87 7.08 -7.16
CA SER A 160 -14.66 6.11 -6.40
C SER A 160 -15.98 6.68 -5.89
N LEU A 161 -15.98 7.94 -5.47
CA LEU A 161 -17.21 8.63 -5.08
C LEU A 161 -18.10 8.89 -6.30
N LEU A 162 -17.51 9.26 -7.44
CA LEU A 162 -18.23 9.36 -8.71
C LEU A 162 -18.78 8.03 -9.22
N TYR A 163 -18.10 6.91 -8.91
CA TYR A 163 -18.61 5.59 -9.23
C TYR A 163 -19.93 5.30 -8.50
N VAL A 164 -20.04 5.70 -7.23
CA VAL A 164 -21.24 5.45 -6.40
C VAL A 164 -22.27 6.58 -6.43
N SER A 165 -21.97 7.72 -7.04
CA SER A 165 -22.92 8.82 -7.20
C SER A 165 -23.99 8.52 -8.25
N ASP A 166 -25.03 9.35 -8.35
CA ASP A 166 -26.06 9.26 -9.39
C ASP A 166 -26.29 10.61 -10.08
N THR A 167 -27.00 10.62 -11.22
CA THR A 167 -27.28 11.83 -12.02
C THR A 167 -27.78 13.03 -11.18
N PRO A 168 -28.64 12.87 -10.15
CA PRO A 168 -29.05 13.99 -9.29
C PRO A 168 -27.87 14.69 -8.56
N ASP A 169 -26.79 13.97 -8.25
CA ASP A 169 -25.61 14.53 -7.57
C ASP A 169 -24.83 15.50 -8.46
N LEU A 170 -25.09 15.52 -9.77
CA LEU A 170 -24.53 16.54 -10.68
C LEU A 170 -24.93 17.95 -10.23
N ALA A 171 -26.13 18.12 -9.65
CA ALA A 171 -26.61 19.42 -9.18
C ALA A 171 -25.70 20.05 -8.10
N LEU A 172 -24.96 19.23 -7.34
CA LEU A 172 -24.01 19.70 -6.31
C LEU A 172 -22.84 20.51 -6.90
N PHE A 173 -22.64 20.45 -8.21
CA PHE A 173 -21.54 21.10 -8.91
C PHE A 173 -21.96 22.33 -9.71
N ARG A 174 -23.24 22.72 -9.72
CA ARG A 174 -23.77 23.75 -10.62
C ARG A 174 -23.02 25.09 -10.54
N ASP A 175 -22.60 25.47 -9.35
CA ASP A 175 -21.91 26.74 -9.11
C ASP A 175 -20.38 26.63 -9.24
N LYS A 176 -19.86 25.47 -9.64
CA LYS A 176 -18.42 25.23 -9.78
C LYS A 176 -17.95 25.60 -11.20
N PRO A 177 -16.76 26.21 -11.35
CA PRO A 177 -16.25 26.61 -12.66
C PRO A 177 -16.07 25.43 -13.62
N TYR A 178 -15.83 24.24 -13.07
CA TYR A 178 -15.63 22.99 -13.83
C TYR A 178 -16.93 22.19 -14.03
N TYR A 179 -18.11 22.79 -13.81
CA TYR A 179 -19.40 22.14 -14.05
C TYR A 179 -19.53 21.51 -15.46
N PRO A 180 -19.08 22.16 -16.56
CA PRO A 180 -19.15 21.54 -17.89
C PRO A 180 -18.35 20.24 -18.01
N ALA A 181 -17.23 20.12 -17.27
CA ALA A 181 -16.47 18.87 -17.20
C ALA A 181 -17.26 17.80 -16.43
N MET A 182 -17.95 18.18 -15.35
CA MET A 182 -18.84 17.26 -14.61
C MET A 182 -19.99 16.76 -15.47
N GLU A 183 -20.65 17.64 -16.23
CA GLU A 183 -21.72 17.24 -17.15
C GLU A 183 -21.23 16.16 -18.13
N ARG A 184 -20.05 16.36 -18.76
CA ARG A 184 -19.44 15.36 -19.64
C ARG A 184 -19.09 14.06 -18.93
N ILE A 185 -18.58 14.12 -17.70
CA ILE A 185 -18.31 12.92 -16.89
C ILE A 185 -19.59 12.13 -16.64
N TYR A 186 -20.68 12.78 -16.22
CA TYR A 186 -21.96 12.13 -15.95
C TYR A 186 -22.64 11.62 -17.23
N GLN A 187 -22.55 12.36 -18.34
CA GLN A 187 -23.04 11.91 -19.64
C GLN A 187 -22.33 10.62 -20.08
N GLN A 188 -20.99 10.60 -20.04
CA GLN A 188 -20.22 9.42 -20.41
C GLN A 188 -20.47 8.24 -19.48
N LYS A 189 -20.68 8.51 -18.18
CA LYS A 189 -21.06 7.49 -17.21
C LYS A 189 -22.39 6.84 -17.58
N ASP A 190 -23.37 7.62 -18.02
CA ASP A 190 -24.67 7.12 -18.47
C ASP A 190 -24.57 6.37 -19.80
N GLU A 191 -23.83 6.89 -20.79
CA GLU A 191 -23.56 6.23 -22.07
C GLU A 191 -22.91 4.85 -21.88
N LEU A 192 -22.00 4.75 -20.91
CA LEU A 192 -21.29 3.51 -20.57
C LEU A 192 -22.09 2.59 -19.63
N LYS A 193 -23.32 2.99 -19.25
CA LYS A 193 -24.18 2.30 -18.29
C LYS A 193 -23.50 2.02 -16.95
N LEU A 194 -22.70 2.96 -16.48
CA LEU A 194 -21.90 2.78 -15.25
C LEU A 194 -22.61 3.33 -13.99
N SER A 195 -23.69 4.09 -14.16
CA SER A 195 -24.50 4.67 -13.07
C SER A 195 -25.17 3.61 -12.20
N ALA A 196 -25.42 3.94 -10.93
CA ALA A 196 -26.00 3.00 -9.98
C ALA A 196 -27.40 2.53 -10.43
N LYS A 197 -28.13 3.37 -11.18
CA LYS A 197 -29.39 3.00 -11.84
C LYS A 197 -29.30 1.76 -12.75
N TYR A 198 -28.12 1.44 -13.30
CA TYR A 198 -27.90 0.26 -14.16
C TYR A 198 -27.28 -0.94 -13.43
N ARG A 199 -27.11 -0.88 -12.10
CA ARG A 199 -26.35 -1.90 -11.34
C ARG A 199 -26.93 -3.32 -11.43
N HIS A 200 -28.20 -3.46 -11.78
CA HIS A 200 -28.88 -4.75 -11.95
C HIS A 200 -28.87 -5.24 -13.41
N ASP A 201 -28.69 -4.34 -14.38
CA ASP A 201 -28.57 -4.65 -15.82
C ASP A 201 -27.13 -5.06 -16.20
N VAL A 202 -26.16 -4.72 -15.33
CA VAL A 202 -24.71 -4.87 -15.56
C VAL A 202 -24.10 -6.00 -14.72
N ASP A 203 -24.91 -6.87 -14.11
CA ASP A 203 -24.44 -8.10 -13.41
C ASP A 203 -23.91 -9.18 -14.38
N MET A 204 -23.53 -8.78 -15.60
CA MET A 204 -22.64 -9.54 -16.46
C MET A 204 -21.21 -9.41 -15.94
N ASN A 205 -20.65 -10.55 -15.52
CA ASN A 205 -19.26 -10.63 -15.10
C ASN A 205 -18.31 -10.08 -16.19
N TYR A 206 -17.11 -9.71 -15.78
CA TYR A 206 -16.13 -9.03 -16.62
C TYR A 206 -15.77 -9.76 -17.94
N ALA A 207 -15.96 -11.07 -18.04
CA ALA A 207 -15.69 -11.82 -19.26
C ALA A 207 -16.72 -11.52 -20.36
N ALA A 208 -18.00 -11.40 -20.02
CA ALA A 208 -19.08 -11.30 -21.02
C ALA A 208 -19.11 -9.96 -21.79
N TYR A 209 -18.67 -8.86 -21.19
CA TYR A 209 -18.56 -7.56 -21.89
C TYR A 209 -17.24 -7.40 -22.68
N LEU A 210 -16.21 -8.24 -22.43
CA LEU A 210 -15.01 -8.30 -23.28
C LEU A 210 -15.22 -9.20 -24.52
N ASP A 211 -16.10 -10.19 -24.45
CA ASP A 211 -16.54 -10.96 -25.62
C ASP A 211 -17.44 -10.15 -26.58
N GLY A 212 -17.99 -9.02 -26.11
CA GLY A 212 -18.81 -8.08 -26.89
C GLY A 212 -18.06 -7.07 -27.76
N ALA A 213 -16.83 -7.37 -28.17
CA ALA A 213 -16.06 -6.65 -29.21
C ALA A 213 -15.36 -5.31 -28.87
N ILE A 214 -15.15 -4.95 -27.60
CA ILE A 214 -14.22 -3.86 -27.25
C ILE A 214 -12.97 -4.44 -26.57
N LYS A 215 -11.98 -4.83 -27.37
CA LYS A 215 -10.61 -5.13 -26.93
C LYS A 215 -9.71 -3.93 -27.19
N PRO A 216 -9.56 -2.99 -26.25
CA PRO A 216 -8.64 -1.90 -26.45
C PRO A 216 -7.20 -2.45 -26.30
N ARG A 217 -6.42 -2.42 -27.37
CA ARG A 217 -4.99 -2.78 -27.35
C ARG A 217 -4.20 -1.67 -26.64
N GLY A 218 -3.27 -2.05 -25.76
CA GLY A 218 -2.12 -1.20 -25.42
C GLY A 218 -2.00 -0.66 -23.99
N ILE A 219 -3.04 -0.69 -23.14
CA ILE A 219 -2.97 -0.07 -21.79
C ILE A 219 -3.45 -1.01 -20.67
N TYR A 220 -4.00 -2.17 -21.02
CA TYR A 220 -4.73 -3.04 -20.11
C TYR A 220 -3.90 -4.28 -19.82
N SER A 221 -3.54 -4.49 -18.57
CA SER A 221 -3.19 -5.83 -18.11
C SER A 221 -4.49 -6.58 -17.78
N ASN A 222 -4.47 -7.91 -17.78
CA ASN A 222 -5.60 -8.78 -17.37
C ASN A 222 -6.07 -8.56 -15.90
N PHE A 223 -5.60 -7.50 -15.23
CA PHE A 223 -5.61 -7.32 -13.78
C PHE A 223 -6.12 -5.95 -13.31
N SER A 224 -6.63 -5.08 -14.19
CA SER A 224 -7.30 -3.82 -13.78
C SER A 224 -8.80 -4.05 -13.57
N SER A 225 -9.37 -3.48 -12.50
CA SER A 225 -10.82 -3.59 -12.28
C SER A 225 -11.57 -2.61 -13.21
N ARG A 226 -12.75 -3.03 -13.68
CA ARG A 226 -13.58 -2.29 -14.66
C ARG A 226 -13.92 -0.86 -14.21
N SER A 227 -14.07 -0.64 -12.90
CA SER A 227 -14.32 0.68 -12.30
C SER A 227 -13.12 1.61 -12.38
N ASP A 228 -11.89 1.09 -12.29
CA ASP A 228 -10.67 1.91 -12.26
C ASP A 228 -10.38 2.51 -13.61
N VAL A 229 -10.66 1.77 -14.66
CA VAL A 229 -10.24 2.10 -16.02
C VAL A 229 -11.19 3.09 -16.69
N LEU A 230 -12.48 3.05 -16.34
CA LEU A 230 -13.47 3.90 -16.96
C LEU A 230 -13.64 5.21 -16.18
N TYR A 231 -13.66 5.16 -14.85
CA TYR A 231 -13.91 6.37 -14.05
C TYR A 231 -12.65 7.19 -13.80
N PHE A 232 -11.52 6.56 -13.46
CA PHE A 232 -10.28 7.30 -13.22
C PHE A 232 -9.84 8.02 -14.49
N HIS A 233 -9.86 7.35 -15.65
CA HIS A 233 -9.41 7.97 -16.90
C HIS A 233 -10.39 9.01 -17.43
N VAL A 234 -11.71 8.79 -17.35
CA VAL A 234 -12.70 9.81 -17.75
C VAL A 234 -12.58 11.04 -16.86
N LEU A 235 -12.56 10.85 -15.53
CA LEU A 235 -12.34 11.95 -14.59
C LEU A 235 -11.03 12.68 -14.88
N THR A 236 -9.91 11.96 -14.95
CA THR A 236 -8.59 12.54 -15.15
C THR A 236 -8.52 13.31 -16.47
N ARG A 237 -9.05 12.74 -17.56
CA ARG A 237 -9.07 13.38 -18.88
C ARG A 237 -9.91 14.65 -18.86
N GLU A 238 -11.15 14.57 -18.38
CA GLU A 238 -12.06 15.72 -18.40
C GLU A 238 -11.55 16.88 -17.54
N LEU A 239 -10.98 16.57 -16.37
CA LEU A 239 -10.35 17.57 -15.51
C LEU A 239 -9.09 18.17 -16.14
N TYR A 240 -8.26 17.35 -16.78
CA TYR A 240 -7.06 17.84 -17.48
C TYR A 240 -7.42 18.70 -18.71
N CYS A 241 -8.36 18.25 -19.53
CA CYS A 241 -8.84 18.99 -20.71
C CYS A 241 -9.43 20.34 -20.30
N PHE A 242 -10.25 20.36 -19.24
CA PHE A 242 -10.76 21.61 -18.69
C PHE A 242 -9.64 22.53 -18.20
N ALA A 243 -8.67 22.00 -17.47
CA ALA A 243 -7.58 22.79 -16.89
C ALA A 243 -6.58 23.33 -17.94
N SER A 244 -6.28 22.55 -18.98
CA SER A 244 -5.34 22.89 -20.05
C SER A 244 -5.99 23.66 -21.20
N GLY A 245 -7.32 23.71 -21.25
CA GLY A 245 -8.08 24.22 -22.40
C GLY A 245 -8.01 23.33 -23.64
N GLN A 246 -7.41 22.13 -23.54
CA GLN A 246 -7.33 21.18 -24.63
C GLN A 246 -8.63 20.39 -24.77
N ASN A 247 -8.95 19.97 -25.99
CA ASN A 247 -10.05 19.05 -26.27
C ASN A 247 -9.46 17.72 -26.75
N ILE A 248 -9.12 16.84 -25.80
CA ILE A 248 -8.55 15.53 -26.09
C ILE A 248 -9.69 14.51 -26.14
N SER A 249 -9.87 13.86 -27.29
CA SER A 249 -10.83 12.77 -27.46
C SER A 249 -10.43 11.53 -26.63
N ARG A 250 -11.33 10.54 -26.56
CA ARG A 250 -11.05 9.28 -25.85
C ARG A 250 -9.94 8.48 -26.52
N GLU A 251 -9.92 8.47 -27.83
CA GLU A 251 -8.96 7.75 -28.67
C GLU A 251 -7.57 8.37 -28.50
N GLU A 252 -7.50 9.70 -28.58
CA GLU A 252 -6.27 10.46 -28.33
C GLU A 252 -5.76 10.31 -26.90
N TRP A 253 -6.65 10.22 -25.90
CA TRP A 253 -6.22 9.98 -24.52
C TRP A 253 -5.58 8.60 -24.31
N LYS A 254 -5.96 7.61 -25.13
CA LYS A 254 -5.31 6.29 -25.13
C LYS A 254 -3.96 6.34 -25.84
N GLU A 255 -3.83 7.18 -26.86
CA GLU A 255 -2.59 7.41 -27.57
C GLU A 255 -1.75 8.45 -26.81
N SER A 256 -0.93 7.98 -25.86
CA SER A 256 -0.17 8.80 -24.88
C SER A 256 0.71 9.94 -25.44
N GLY A 257 0.83 10.10 -26.75
CA GLY A 257 1.59 11.16 -27.41
C GLY A 257 0.95 12.55 -27.39
N LYS A 258 -0.35 12.68 -27.04
CA LYS A 258 -1.02 14.00 -26.95
C LYS A 258 -1.16 14.57 -25.54
N ILE A 259 -0.74 13.82 -24.52
CA ILE A 259 -0.82 14.26 -23.12
C ILE A 259 0.49 14.95 -22.77
N ASP A 260 0.45 16.26 -22.52
CA ASP A 260 1.60 16.96 -21.98
C ASP A 260 1.70 16.69 -20.47
N TYR A 261 2.46 15.65 -20.12
CA TYR A 261 2.80 15.33 -18.73
C TYR A 261 3.72 16.37 -18.08
N SER A 262 4.25 17.33 -18.84
CA SER A 262 5.04 18.45 -18.32
C SER A 262 4.19 19.67 -17.96
N ASP A 263 2.92 19.75 -18.40
CA ASP A 263 1.96 20.80 -18.04
C ASP A 263 1.50 20.67 -16.58
N THR A 264 2.40 21.08 -15.69
CA THR A 264 2.22 20.94 -14.25
C THR A 264 1.05 21.80 -13.75
N ALA A 265 0.81 22.96 -14.37
CA ALA A 265 -0.28 23.84 -13.99
C ALA A 265 -1.64 23.16 -14.20
N ALA A 266 -1.85 22.54 -15.37
CA ALA A 266 -3.08 21.80 -15.63
C ALA A 266 -3.25 20.59 -14.69
N TRP A 267 -2.17 19.85 -14.44
CA TRP A 267 -2.22 18.71 -13.50
C TRP A 267 -2.52 19.13 -12.05
N LEU A 268 -1.98 20.25 -11.59
CA LEU A 268 -2.29 20.79 -10.26
C LEU A 268 -3.73 21.30 -10.17
N ALA A 269 -4.25 21.96 -11.21
CA ALA A 269 -5.64 22.36 -11.28
C ALA A 269 -6.58 21.13 -11.29
N ALA A 270 -6.28 20.12 -12.10
CA ALA A 270 -7.03 18.86 -12.14
C ALA A 270 -7.05 18.16 -10.77
N ARG A 271 -5.92 18.16 -10.06
CA ARG A 271 -5.85 17.66 -8.67
C ARG A 271 -6.78 18.41 -7.73
N SER A 272 -6.76 19.74 -7.79
CA SER A 272 -7.59 20.61 -6.94
C SER A 272 -9.07 20.35 -7.20
N MET A 273 -9.46 20.20 -8.46
CA MET A 273 -10.83 19.85 -8.84
C MET A 273 -11.23 18.47 -8.32
N ALA A 274 -10.35 17.47 -8.43
CA ALA A 274 -10.60 16.13 -7.88
C ALA A 274 -10.78 16.15 -6.35
N ASP A 275 -10.02 16.99 -5.65
CA ASP A 275 -10.18 17.17 -4.20
C ASP A 275 -11.56 17.78 -3.85
N ASP A 276 -11.96 18.83 -4.57
CA ASP A 276 -13.24 19.49 -4.38
C ASP A 276 -14.42 18.56 -4.71
N ILE A 277 -14.30 17.75 -5.77
CA ILE A 277 -15.24 16.67 -6.10
C ILE A 277 -15.35 15.67 -4.95
N SER A 278 -14.22 15.23 -4.39
CA SER A 278 -14.22 14.29 -3.27
C SER A 278 -14.91 14.87 -2.04
N ARG A 279 -14.63 16.13 -1.70
CA ARG A 279 -15.26 16.82 -0.56
C ARG A 279 -16.75 17.05 -0.76
N THR A 280 -17.16 17.34 -2.00
CA THR A 280 -18.56 17.61 -2.36
C THR A 280 -19.39 16.32 -2.35
N LEU A 281 -18.87 15.23 -2.91
CA LEU A 281 -19.60 13.95 -2.97
C LEU A 281 -19.51 13.12 -1.70
N ALA A 282 -18.45 13.28 -0.89
CA ALA A 282 -18.29 12.45 0.30
C ALA A 282 -19.53 12.48 1.22
N PRO A 283 -20.11 13.64 1.60
CA PRO A 283 -21.31 13.67 2.44
C PRO A 283 -22.53 13.00 1.80
N ALA A 284 -22.71 13.14 0.48
CA ALA A 284 -23.85 12.60 -0.25
C ALA A 284 -23.75 11.08 -0.46
N CYS A 285 -22.55 10.58 -0.73
CA CYS A 285 -22.34 9.21 -1.19
C CYS A 285 -21.56 8.32 -0.20
N TRP A 286 -21.24 8.79 1.02
CA TRP A 286 -20.39 8.05 1.96
C TRP A 286 -20.90 6.64 2.25
N THR A 287 -22.20 6.50 2.46
CA THR A 287 -22.83 5.21 2.78
C THR A 287 -22.65 4.20 1.64
N GLU A 288 -22.88 4.62 0.40
CA GLU A 288 -22.70 3.77 -0.78
C GLU A 288 -21.22 3.47 -1.04
N TYR A 289 -20.35 4.44 -0.78
CA TYR A 289 -18.91 4.23 -0.82
C TYR A 289 -18.45 3.18 0.21
N LEU A 290 -18.95 3.23 1.47
CA LEU A 290 -18.66 2.20 2.47
C LEU A 290 -19.18 0.82 2.07
N LYS A 291 -20.38 0.73 1.46
CA LYS A 291 -20.90 -0.53 0.92
C LYS A 291 -20.00 -1.07 -0.19
N LEU A 292 -19.53 -0.21 -1.09
CA LEU A 292 -18.57 -0.57 -2.15
C LEU A 292 -17.26 -1.08 -1.56
N LEU A 293 -16.72 -0.40 -0.54
CA LEU A 293 -15.53 -0.84 0.18
C LEU A 293 -15.74 -2.21 0.82
N GLY A 294 -16.85 -2.43 1.53
CA GLY A 294 -17.20 -3.71 2.13
C GLY A 294 -17.29 -4.83 1.10
N SER A 295 -17.93 -4.56 -0.04
CA SER A 295 -18.02 -5.51 -1.17
C SER A 295 -16.64 -5.86 -1.74
N ARG A 296 -15.76 -4.86 -1.93
CA ARG A 296 -14.38 -5.06 -2.40
C ARG A 296 -13.55 -5.88 -1.42
N ILE A 297 -13.67 -5.60 -0.12
CA ILE A 297 -12.99 -6.39 0.93
C ILE A 297 -13.48 -7.85 0.87
N LYS A 298 -14.81 -8.07 0.84
CA LYS A 298 -15.41 -9.41 0.80
C LYS A 298 -14.96 -10.21 -0.44
N LYS A 299 -14.80 -9.54 -1.59
CA LYS A 299 -14.33 -10.17 -2.83
C LYS A 299 -12.83 -10.45 -2.84
N SER A 300 -12.03 -9.55 -2.24
CA SER A 300 -10.56 -9.61 -2.31
C SER A 300 -9.93 -10.44 -1.21
N VAL A 301 -10.63 -10.60 -0.07
CA VAL A 301 -10.11 -11.28 1.11
C VAL A 301 -11.10 -12.34 1.57
N SER A 302 -10.72 -13.60 1.45
CA SER A 302 -11.48 -14.71 2.04
C SER A 302 -11.59 -14.52 3.55
N PHE A 303 -12.75 -14.81 4.14
CA PHE A 303 -12.97 -14.75 5.58
C PHE A 303 -11.88 -15.48 6.39
N GLY A 304 -11.44 -16.66 5.94
CA GLY A 304 -10.36 -17.42 6.59
C GLY A 304 -9.01 -16.68 6.67
N ARG A 305 -8.67 -15.86 5.68
CA ARG A 305 -7.46 -15.00 5.72
C ARG A 305 -7.59 -13.90 6.76
N VAL A 306 -8.76 -13.24 6.83
CA VAL A 306 -9.02 -12.22 7.86
C VAL A 306 -8.90 -12.84 9.27
N LEU A 307 -9.51 -14.01 9.47
CA LEU A 307 -9.43 -14.73 10.74
C LEU A 307 -7.97 -15.06 11.11
N LEU A 308 -7.16 -15.50 10.15
CA LEU A 308 -5.74 -15.76 10.37
C LEU A 308 -4.98 -14.51 10.82
N PHE A 309 -5.22 -13.34 10.20
CA PHE A 309 -4.60 -12.08 10.63
C PHE A 309 -5.01 -11.67 12.03
N VAL A 310 -6.30 -11.80 12.36
CA VAL A 310 -6.80 -11.50 13.70
C VAL A 310 -6.15 -12.41 14.74
N MET A 311 -6.00 -13.71 14.44
CA MET A 311 -5.30 -14.65 15.32
C MET A 311 -3.83 -14.26 15.54
N PHE A 312 -3.09 -13.91 14.47
CA PHE A 312 -1.69 -13.47 14.60
C PHE A 312 -1.56 -12.12 15.30
N ALA A 313 -2.49 -11.20 15.09
CA ALA A 313 -2.54 -9.93 15.80
C ALA A 313 -2.78 -10.13 17.31
N ALA A 314 -3.63 -11.10 17.68
CA ALA A 314 -3.94 -11.45 19.06
C ALA A 314 -2.88 -12.33 19.75
N LEU A 315 -1.90 -12.86 19.00
CA LEU A 315 -0.87 -13.78 19.52
C LEU A 315 -0.14 -13.28 20.80
N PRO A 316 0.19 -11.97 20.95
CA PRO A 316 0.82 -11.46 22.16
C PRO A 316 -0.04 -11.55 23.42
N LEU A 317 -1.37 -11.65 23.27
CA LEU A 317 -2.29 -11.78 24.41
C LEU A 317 -2.22 -13.18 25.03
N ALA A 318 -2.01 -14.21 24.20
CA ALA A 318 -1.86 -15.59 24.65
C ALA A 318 -0.42 -15.92 25.06
N TRP A 319 0.57 -15.41 24.31
CA TRP A 319 1.99 -15.68 24.53
C TRP A 319 2.83 -14.41 24.39
N PRO A 320 2.98 -13.63 25.48
CA PRO A 320 3.76 -12.40 25.44
C PRO A 320 5.24 -12.70 25.16
N GLY A 321 5.78 -12.10 24.10
CA GLY A 321 7.17 -12.25 23.74
C GLY A 321 7.58 -11.32 22.60
N ARG A 322 8.88 -11.03 22.49
CA ARG A 322 9.42 -10.07 21.50
C ARG A 322 9.07 -10.47 20.06
N ALA A 323 9.10 -11.77 19.79
CA ALA A 323 8.82 -12.31 18.47
C ALA A 323 7.33 -12.35 18.16
N GLN A 324 6.47 -12.69 19.14
CA GLN A 324 5.03 -12.61 19.01
C GLN A 324 4.57 -11.18 18.75
N ASN A 325 5.18 -10.19 19.41
CA ASN A 325 4.91 -8.77 19.13
C ASN A 325 5.29 -8.39 17.69
N PHE A 326 6.39 -8.92 17.16
CA PHE A 326 6.79 -8.69 15.77
C PHE A 326 5.83 -9.34 14.77
N ILE A 327 5.40 -10.58 15.04
CA ILE A 327 4.41 -11.29 14.21
C ILE A 327 3.07 -10.56 14.23
N SER A 328 2.61 -10.14 15.41
CA SER A 328 1.38 -9.35 15.57
C SER A 328 1.45 -8.04 14.80
N ALA A 329 2.56 -7.29 14.91
CA ALA A 329 2.76 -6.09 14.12
C ALA A 329 2.70 -6.41 12.61
N SER A 330 3.41 -7.45 12.17
CA SER A 330 3.46 -7.85 10.76
C SER A 330 2.09 -8.28 10.22
N ALA A 331 1.31 -9.03 11.00
CA ALA A 331 -0.06 -9.38 10.70
C ALA A 331 -0.97 -8.16 10.63
N PHE A 332 -0.80 -7.20 11.54
CA PHE A 332 -1.53 -5.95 11.53
C PHE A 332 -1.23 -5.12 10.27
N ALA A 333 0.04 -4.99 9.84
CA ALA A 333 0.33 -4.30 8.57
C ALA A 333 -0.16 -5.07 7.35
N ALA A 334 -0.13 -6.40 7.37
CA ALA A 334 -0.67 -7.18 6.27
C ALA A 334 -2.20 -7.00 6.17
N LEU A 335 -2.91 -6.99 7.31
CA LEU A 335 -4.33 -6.65 7.36
C LEU A 335 -4.58 -5.20 6.92
N PHE A 336 -3.80 -4.25 7.42
CA PHE A 336 -3.90 -2.84 7.04
C PHE A 336 -3.63 -2.65 5.54
N ASN A 337 -2.64 -3.34 4.97
CA ASN A 337 -2.39 -3.30 3.53
C ASN A 337 -3.54 -3.91 2.74
N LEU A 338 -4.16 -4.99 3.22
CA LEU A 338 -5.33 -5.56 2.57
C LEU A 338 -6.52 -4.61 2.61
N LEU A 339 -6.76 -3.95 3.74
CA LEU A 339 -7.79 -2.92 3.87
C LEU A 339 -7.50 -1.72 2.97
N LEU A 340 -6.24 -1.26 2.95
CA LEU A 340 -5.79 -0.18 2.07
C LEU A 340 -5.94 -0.57 0.59
N THR A 341 -5.53 -1.78 0.22
CA THR A 341 -5.67 -2.33 -1.14
C THR A 341 -7.14 -2.48 -1.52
N ALA A 342 -8.01 -2.87 -0.59
CA ALA A 342 -9.45 -2.92 -0.86
C ALA A 342 -10.08 -1.52 -0.97
N SER A 343 -9.50 -0.51 -0.29
CA SER A 343 -9.90 0.89 -0.41
C SER A 343 -9.40 1.57 -1.68
N CYS A 344 -8.23 1.19 -2.15
CA CYS A 344 -7.66 1.61 -3.42
C CYS A 344 -8.15 0.65 -4.51
N THR A 345 -9.27 1.01 -5.10
CA THR A 345 -10.05 0.33 -6.15
C THR A 345 -9.27 -0.51 -7.17
N SER A 346 -8.04 -0.11 -7.49
CA SER A 346 -7.05 -0.89 -8.23
C SER A 346 -6.39 -1.94 -7.35
N VAL A 347 -7.01 -3.12 -7.26
CA VAL A 347 -6.27 -4.34 -6.93
C VAL A 347 -5.37 -4.69 -8.13
N LEU A 348 -4.32 -3.89 -8.33
CA LEU A 348 -3.14 -4.41 -9.00
C LEU A 348 -2.70 -5.59 -8.12
N ARG A 349 -2.59 -6.81 -8.67
CA ARG A 349 -1.88 -7.94 -8.01
C ARG A 349 -0.54 -7.52 -7.39
N ARG A 350 0.06 -6.43 -7.91
CA ARG A 350 1.26 -5.79 -7.37
C ARG A 350 1.12 -5.25 -5.93
N PHE A 351 -0.09 -4.98 -5.43
CA PHE A 351 -0.36 -4.60 -4.04
C PHE A 351 -0.47 -5.79 -3.10
N THR A 352 -1.10 -6.88 -3.56
CA THR A 352 -1.18 -8.13 -2.77
C THR A 352 0.19 -8.77 -2.62
N PHE A 353 1.09 -8.60 -3.61
CA PHE A 353 2.48 -9.05 -3.54
C PHE A 353 3.19 -8.67 -2.23
N TYR A 354 3.08 -7.40 -1.80
CA TYR A 354 3.74 -6.98 -0.56
C TYR A 354 3.04 -7.53 0.69
N THR A 355 1.72 -7.70 0.66
CA THR A 355 0.98 -8.43 1.71
C THR A 355 1.43 -9.88 1.80
N ASP A 356 1.52 -10.57 0.68
CA ASP A 356 1.89 -11.99 0.58
C ASP A 356 3.34 -12.18 1.04
N THR A 357 4.23 -11.24 0.71
CA THR A 357 5.58 -11.18 1.26
C THR A 357 5.58 -10.97 2.77
N MET A 358 4.81 -10.02 3.30
CA MET A 358 4.74 -9.79 4.75
C MET A 358 4.19 -11.00 5.49
N LEU A 359 3.17 -11.66 4.93
CA LEU A 359 2.63 -12.93 5.41
C LEU A 359 3.70 -14.03 5.42
N LEU A 360 4.48 -14.15 4.34
CA LEU A 360 5.55 -15.11 4.22
C LEU A 360 6.65 -14.87 5.27
N ILE A 361 7.07 -13.62 5.45
CA ILE A 361 8.01 -13.21 6.50
C ILE A 361 7.44 -13.56 7.90
N SER A 362 6.16 -13.26 8.13
CA SER A 362 5.48 -13.55 9.40
C SER A 362 5.39 -15.06 9.67
N ALA A 363 5.07 -15.85 8.65
CA ALA A 363 4.98 -17.30 8.74
C ALA A 363 6.35 -17.94 9.01
N LEU A 364 7.41 -17.47 8.34
CA LEU A 364 8.78 -17.92 8.61
C LEU A 364 9.22 -17.60 10.05
N LEU A 365 8.84 -16.44 10.57
CA LEU A 365 9.11 -16.06 11.96
C LEU A 365 8.28 -16.86 12.98
N LEU A 366 7.03 -17.19 12.64
CA LEU A 366 6.19 -18.07 13.46
C LEU A 366 6.74 -19.50 13.52
N LEU A 367 7.10 -20.06 12.36
CA LEU A 367 7.73 -21.38 12.27
C LEU A 367 9.04 -21.42 13.08
N TRP A 368 9.82 -20.36 13.04
CA TRP A 368 10.98 -20.22 13.90
C TRP A 368 10.62 -20.28 15.39
N LEU A 369 9.63 -19.50 15.84
CA LEU A 369 9.23 -19.49 17.24
C LEU A 369 8.81 -20.87 17.73
N LEU A 370 8.02 -21.58 16.93
CA LEU A 370 7.54 -22.93 17.23
C LEU A 370 8.69 -23.94 17.30
N TYR A 371 9.70 -23.80 16.44
CA TYR A 371 10.90 -24.63 16.49
C TYR A 371 11.73 -24.36 17.75
N ARG A 372 11.89 -23.08 18.13
CA ARG A 372 12.67 -22.68 19.32
C ARG A 372 12.02 -23.15 20.62
N THR A 373 10.70 -23.02 20.78
CA THR A 373 10.01 -23.49 21.99
C THR A 373 10.09 -25.01 22.16
N ARG A 374 10.21 -25.77 21.06
CA ARG A 374 10.46 -27.22 21.11
C ARG A 374 11.92 -27.60 21.39
N SER A 375 12.87 -26.73 21.04
CA SER A 375 14.31 -27.01 21.16
C SER A 375 14.94 -26.44 22.43
N ALA A 376 14.22 -25.60 23.17
CA ALA A 376 14.64 -25.21 24.52
C ALA A 376 14.51 -26.45 25.42
N PRO A 377 15.59 -26.87 26.12
CA PRO A 377 15.46 -27.88 27.15
C PRO A 377 14.41 -27.37 28.15
N THR A 378 13.37 -28.16 28.38
CA THR A 378 12.46 -27.96 29.50
C THR A 378 13.23 -28.23 30.78
N ASP A 379 14.05 -27.28 31.21
CA ASP A 379 14.42 -27.16 32.63
C ASP A 379 13.19 -26.60 33.36
N PHE A 380 12.18 -27.45 33.48
CA PHE A 380 11.08 -27.33 34.44
C PHE A 380 11.63 -27.70 35.82
N ARG A 381 12.61 -26.95 36.33
CA ARG A 381 13.02 -27.01 37.72
C ARG A 381 13.22 -25.60 38.24
N SER A 382 12.41 -25.26 39.24
CA SER A 382 12.33 -24.01 40.02
C SER A 382 11.37 -22.93 39.51
N PHE A 383 10.07 -23.16 39.68
CA PHE A 383 9.24 -22.11 40.25
C PHE A 383 9.66 -21.96 41.73
N PRO A 384 9.95 -20.75 42.24
CA PRO A 384 10.01 -20.52 43.67
C PRO A 384 8.59 -20.64 44.22
N ASP A 385 8.41 -21.43 45.28
CA ASP A 385 7.19 -21.44 46.07
C ASP A 385 6.88 -20.01 46.54
N ILE A 386 5.67 -19.53 46.24
CA ILE A 386 5.07 -18.31 46.82
C ILE A 386 4.16 -18.75 47.96
#